data_AF-A0A4R2JMZ1-F1
#
_entry.id   AF-A0A4R2JMZ1-F1
#
_cell.length_a   1.000
_cell.length_b   1.000
_cell.length_c   1.000
_cell.angle_alpha   90.00
_cell.angle_beta   90.00
_cell.angle_gamma   90.00
#
_symmetry.space_group_name_H-M   'P 1'
#
loop_
_entity.id
_entity.type
_entity.pdbx_description
1 polymer ?
#
loop_
_entity_poly.entity_id
_entity_poly.type
_entity_poly.pdbx_seq_one_letter_code
_entity_poly.pdbx_strand_id
1 'polypeptide(L)'
;MGWSDYGDPDYDLAFVTLRPNSHGKIGELVGQNGIVVNSGYLNDRTLLQLRGAVPGTPERCDGQTEAISLFDLRVQLDGCTVINGSSGSPWFANYDGHLGQINGVTAGARSDNDAPVTIYFDDMVWDLWTGFKGAS
;
A
#
# COMPACT_ATOMS: atom_id res chain seq x y z
N MET A 1 20.47 1.72 1.27
CA MET A 1 19.82 0.52 0.68
C MET A 1 18.37 0.90 0.54
N GLY A 2 17.73 0.60 -0.58
CA GLY A 2 16.37 1.05 -0.88
C GLY A 2 16.09 1.09 -2.37
N TRP A 3 14.84 1.38 -2.73
CA TRP A 3 14.37 1.33 -4.12
C TRP A 3 15.18 2.22 -5.08
N SER A 4 15.47 3.47 -4.70
CA SER A 4 16.09 4.45 -5.62
C SER A 4 17.48 4.05 -6.12
N ASP A 5 18.25 3.36 -5.28
CA ASP A 5 19.67 3.10 -5.52
C ASP A 5 19.90 1.66 -6.00
N TYR A 6 19.04 0.72 -5.58
CA TYR A 6 19.26 -0.72 -5.76
C TYR A 6 18.05 -1.49 -6.31
N GLY A 7 16.89 -0.85 -6.50
CA GLY A 7 15.66 -1.54 -6.92
C GLY A 7 15.26 -2.63 -5.94
N ASP A 8 15.49 -2.41 -4.65
CA ASP A 8 15.24 -3.40 -3.59
C ASP A 8 13.73 -3.65 -3.44
N PRO A 9 13.23 -4.86 -3.75
CA PRO A 9 11.81 -5.17 -3.70
C PRO A 9 11.22 -5.14 -2.29
N ASP A 10 12.04 -5.22 -1.24
CA ASP A 10 11.58 -5.09 0.14
C ASP A 10 11.20 -3.64 0.49
N TYR A 11 11.58 -2.68 -0.37
CA TYR A 11 11.30 -1.25 -0.21
C TYR A 11 10.67 -0.62 -1.45
N ASP A 12 9.93 -1.40 -2.26
CA ASP A 12 9.19 -0.91 -3.43
C ASP A 12 7.97 -0.05 -3.02
N LEU A 13 8.26 1.21 -2.69
CA LEU A 13 7.32 2.25 -2.29
C LEU A 13 7.85 3.61 -2.74
N ALA A 14 6.93 4.52 -3.08
CA ALA A 14 7.24 5.93 -3.25
C ALA A 14 6.10 6.81 -2.75
N PHE A 15 6.45 8.03 -2.35
CA PHE A 15 5.49 9.12 -2.09
C PHE A 15 5.69 10.21 -3.13
N VAL A 16 4.60 10.81 -3.60
CA VAL A 16 4.62 11.87 -4.62
C VAL A 16 3.84 13.09 -4.17
N THR A 17 4.45 14.27 -4.31
CA THR A 17 3.79 15.53 -3.97
C THR A 17 3.14 16.09 -5.21
N LEU A 18 1.83 16.30 -5.16
CA LEU A 18 1.12 16.97 -6.24
C LEU A 18 1.14 18.47 -6.02
N ARG A 19 1.34 19.23 -7.12
CA ARG A 19 1.20 20.68 -7.08
C ARG A 19 -0.27 21.03 -6.81
N PRO A 20 -0.55 22.02 -5.94
CA PRO A 20 -1.89 22.56 -5.80
C PRO A 20 -2.39 23.12 -7.14
N ASN A 21 -3.71 23.08 -7.35
CA ASN A 21 -4.36 23.80 -8.45
C ASN A 21 -5.18 24.97 -7.91
N SER A 22 -5.98 25.63 -8.77
CA SER A 22 -6.85 26.75 -8.37
C SER A 22 -7.86 26.42 -7.28
N HIS A 23 -8.10 25.13 -7.00
CA HIS A 23 -9.02 24.63 -5.99
C HIS A 23 -8.30 24.17 -4.70
N GLY A 24 -6.97 24.23 -4.62
CA GLY A 24 -6.21 23.89 -3.41
C GLY A 24 -5.37 22.61 -3.51
N LYS A 25 -4.97 22.07 -2.35
CA LYS A 25 -4.24 20.79 -2.27
C LYS A 25 -5.22 19.64 -2.45
N ILE A 26 -4.82 18.57 -3.16
CA ILE A 26 -5.71 17.43 -3.43
C ILE A 26 -6.33 16.83 -2.15
N GLY A 27 -5.54 16.69 -1.08
CA GLY A 27 -6.01 16.10 0.18
C GLY A 27 -7.03 16.96 0.91
N GLU A 28 -7.09 18.27 0.67
CA GLU A 28 -8.13 19.15 1.22
C GLU A 28 -9.47 18.95 0.51
N LEU A 29 -9.43 18.48 -0.75
CA LEU A 29 -10.62 18.28 -1.59
C LEU A 29 -11.23 16.89 -1.44
N VAL A 30 -10.39 15.86 -1.27
CA VAL A 30 -10.84 14.46 -1.26
C VAL A 30 -10.61 13.74 0.08
N GLY A 31 -10.01 14.42 1.05
CA GLY A 31 -9.56 13.81 2.30
C GLY A 31 -8.15 13.21 2.21
N GLN A 32 -7.63 12.79 3.37
CA GLN A 32 -6.29 12.24 3.51
C GLN A 32 -6.32 11.00 4.39
N ASN A 33 -5.72 9.91 3.92
CA ASN A 33 -5.50 8.73 4.74
C ASN A 33 -4.26 8.90 5.62
N GLY A 34 -4.31 8.33 6.82
CA GLY A 34 -3.11 8.13 7.63
C GLY A 34 -2.28 6.96 7.09
N ILE A 35 -1.12 6.72 7.68
CA ILE A 35 -0.41 5.44 7.53
C ILE A 35 -0.24 4.81 8.91
N VAL A 36 -0.07 3.49 8.94
CA VAL A 36 0.35 2.75 10.13
C VAL A 36 1.51 1.83 9.75
N VAL A 37 2.47 1.71 10.65
CA VAL A 37 3.70 0.92 10.51
C VAL A 37 3.81 -0.08 11.67
N ASN A 38 4.75 -1.01 11.60
CA ASN A 38 5.09 -1.97 12.66
C ASN A 38 3.88 -2.75 13.21
N SER A 39 2.92 -3.08 12.35
CA SER A 39 1.69 -3.80 12.76
C SER A 39 1.90 -5.31 12.93
N GLY A 40 3.10 -5.82 12.70
CA GLY A 40 3.35 -7.26 12.57
C GLY A 40 2.76 -7.84 11.27
N TYR A 41 2.86 -9.16 11.13
CA TYR A 41 2.56 -9.86 9.87
C TYR A 41 1.14 -10.43 9.79
N LEU A 42 0.48 -10.70 10.91
CA LEU A 42 -0.84 -11.32 10.96
C LEU A 42 -1.89 -10.28 11.32
N ASN A 43 -2.56 -9.73 10.31
CA ASN A 43 -3.53 -8.67 10.48
C ASN A 43 -4.65 -8.74 9.45
N ASP A 44 -5.85 -8.33 9.83
CA ASP A 44 -6.92 -8.15 8.87
C ASP A 44 -6.70 -6.85 8.08
N ARG A 45 -6.78 -6.93 6.75
CA ARG A 45 -6.58 -5.80 5.84
C ARG A 45 -7.63 -5.79 4.75
N THR A 46 -7.94 -4.59 4.30
CA THR A 46 -8.76 -4.33 3.11
C THR A 46 -7.86 -3.81 2.00
N LEU A 47 -7.71 -4.58 0.92
CA LEU A 47 -7.09 -4.15 -0.32
C LEU A 47 -8.17 -3.56 -1.25
N LEU A 48 -7.95 -2.34 -1.74
CA LEU A 48 -8.72 -1.78 -2.85
C LEU A 48 -7.87 -1.77 -4.12
N GLN A 49 -8.04 -2.77 -4.98
CA GLN A 49 -7.38 -2.84 -6.27
C GLN A 49 -7.94 -1.76 -7.19
N LEU A 50 -7.16 -0.71 -7.46
CA LEU A 50 -7.57 0.46 -8.27
C LEU A 50 -7.75 0.16 -9.75
N ARG A 51 -7.56 -1.10 -10.13
CA ARG A 51 -7.97 -1.66 -11.41
C ARG A 51 -8.92 -2.82 -11.12
N GLY A 52 -10.18 -2.69 -11.51
CA GLY A 52 -11.19 -3.74 -11.44
C GLY A 52 -11.69 -4.16 -12.83
N ALA A 53 -12.60 -5.14 -12.85
CA ALA A 53 -13.28 -5.57 -14.09
C ALA A 53 -14.08 -4.43 -14.76
N VAL A 54 -14.51 -3.44 -13.98
CA VAL A 54 -15.20 -2.23 -14.46
C VAL A 54 -14.25 -1.04 -14.38
N PRO A 55 -14.00 -0.32 -15.50
CA PRO A 55 -13.15 0.87 -15.49
C PRO A 55 -13.64 1.91 -14.48
N GLY A 56 -12.74 2.40 -13.63
CA GLY A 56 -13.05 3.42 -12.63
C GLY A 56 -13.66 2.89 -11.33
N THR A 57 -13.91 1.58 -11.22
CA THR A 57 -14.41 0.96 -9.98
C THR A 57 -13.32 0.11 -9.35
N PRO A 58 -12.82 0.46 -8.15
CA PRO A 58 -11.90 -0.39 -7.42
C PRO A 58 -12.52 -1.73 -7.05
N GLU A 59 -11.74 -2.79 -7.10
CA GLU A 59 -12.15 -4.10 -6.60
C GLU A 59 -11.66 -4.29 -5.17
N ARG A 60 -12.58 -4.63 -4.26
CA ARG A 60 -12.28 -4.82 -2.84
C ARG A 60 -11.94 -6.28 -2.58
N CYS A 61 -10.86 -6.50 -1.84
CA CYS A 61 -10.55 -7.78 -1.23
C CYS A 61 -10.23 -7.60 0.25
N ASP A 62 -10.87 -8.39 1.10
CA ASP A 62 -10.59 -8.43 2.54
C ASP A 62 -9.95 -9.77 2.87
N GLY A 63 -8.89 -9.74 3.67
CA GLY A 63 -8.17 -10.94 4.05
C GLY A 63 -7.30 -10.72 5.27
N GLN A 64 -6.71 -11.81 5.74
CA GLN A 64 -5.66 -11.77 6.74
C GLN A 64 -4.31 -11.78 6.03
N THR A 65 -3.40 -10.93 6.51
CA THR A 65 -2.04 -10.89 6.01
C THR A 65 -1.19 -12.01 6.61
N GLU A 66 -0.15 -12.40 5.89
CA GLU A 66 0.89 -13.28 6.41
C GLU A 66 2.29 -12.91 5.89
N ALA A 67 3.31 -13.33 6.63
CA ALA A 67 4.70 -13.22 6.19
C ALA A 67 4.96 -14.22 5.08
N ILE A 68 5.67 -13.82 4.02
CA ILE A 68 6.01 -14.73 2.93
C ILE A 68 7.00 -15.81 3.41
N SER A 69 8.07 -15.40 4.10
CA SER A 69 9.05 -16.32 4.68
C SER A 69 9.93 -15.63 5.72
N LEU A 70 10.87 -16.36 6.33
CA LEU A 70 11.87 -15.78 7.24
C LEU A 70 12.91 -14.88 6.56
N PHE A 71 13.03 -14.96 5.23
CA PHE A 71 14.03 -14.22 4.45
C PHE A 71 13.42 -13.21 3.47
N ASP A 72 12.09 -13.09 3.48
CA ASP A 72 11.34 -12.19 2.62
C ASP A 72 10.46 -11.35 3.54
N LEU A 73 10.84 -10.09 3.72
CA LEU A 73 10.17 -9.20 4.66
C LEU A 73 8.79 -8.79 4.17
N ARG A 74 8.44 -9.07 2.91
CA ARG A 74 7.15 -8.68 2.33
C ARG A 74 6.01 -9.50 2.93
N VAL A 75 4.83 -8.95 2.76
CA VAL A 75 3.57 -9.41 3.34
C VAL A 75 2.62 -9.75 2.21
N GLN A 76 1.97 -10.91 2.27
CA GLN A 76 0.90 -11.28 1.33
C GLN A 76 -0.48 -11.17 1.98
N LEU A 77 -1.53 -11.12 1.16
CA LEU A 77 -2.93 -11.18 1.60
C LEU A 77 -3.58 -12.44 1.04
N ASP A 78 -3.97 -13.34 1.93
CA ASP A 78 -4.57 -14.61 1.53
C ASP A 78 -6.01 -14.44 1.07
N GLY A 79 -6.44 -15.32 0.17
CA GLY A 79 -7.80 -15.31 -0.39
C GLY A 79 -8.04 -14.24 -1.46
N CYS A 80 -6.99 -13.51 -1.85
CA CYS A 80 -7.03 -12.50 -2.88
C CYS A 80 -6.15 -12.90 -4.08
N THR A 81 -6.51 -12.42 -5.27
CA THR A 81 -5.68 -12.54 -6.48
C THR A 81 -5.36 -11.14 -6.99
N VAL A 82 -4.10 -10.88 -7.28
CA VAL A 82 -3.69 -9.58 -7.81
C VAL A 82 -4.26 -9.35 -9.21
N ILE A 83 -4.69 -8.13 -9.48
CA ILE A 83 -5.10 -7.71 -10.82
C ILE A 83 -3.91 -7.00 -11.47
N ASN A 84 -3.51 -7.45 -12.67
CA ASN A 84 -2.42 -6.82 -13.42
C ASN A 84 -2.63 -5.30 -13.54
N GLY A 85 -1.63 -4.49 -13.20
CA GLY A 85 -1.73 -3.03 -13.21
C GLY A 85 -2.45 -2.42 -12.00
N SER A 86 -2.73 -3.21 -10.96
CA SER A 86 -3.13 -2.71 -9.64
C SER A 86 -1.94 -2.32 -8.75
N SER A 87 -0.71 -2.29 -9.28
CA SER A 87 0.47 -1.80 -8.55
C SER A 87 0.22 -0.43 -7.92
N GLY A 88 0.65 -0.24 -6.68
CA GLY A 88 0.37 0.97 -5.90
C GLY A 88 -1.02 1.02 -5.26
N SER A 89 -1.87 0.01 -5.47
CA SER A 89 -3.20 -0.06 -4.83
C SER A 89 -3.07 -0.11 -3.30
N PRO A 90 -3.87 0.67 -2.56
CA PRO A 90 -3.75 0.80 -1.11
C PRO A 90 -4.26 -0.43 -0.35
N TRP A 91 -3.52 -0.79 0.69
CA TRP A 91 -3.91 -1.77 1.70
C TRP A 91 -4.25 -1.02 2.98
N PHE A 92 -5.48 -1.16 3.45
CA PHE A 92 -5.97 -0.42 4.60
C PHE A 92 -6.00 -1.28 5.85
N ALA A 93 -5.56 -0.70 6.96
CA ALA A 93 -6.00 -1.03 8.30
C ALA A 93 -7.22 -0.17 8.66
N ASN A 94 -8.21 -0.78 9.30
CA ASN A 94 -9.41 -0.11 9.82
C ASN A 94 -10.19 0.70 8.76
N TYR A 95 -10.40 0.13 7.57
CA TYR A 95 -11.14 0.80 6.50
C TYR A 95 -12.64 0.90 6.81
N ASP A 96 -13.19 2.12 6.78
CA ASP A 96 -14.60 2.37 7.08
C ASP A 96 -15.51 2.43 5.84
N GLY A 97 -14.96 2.21 4.64
CA GLY A 97 -15.65 2.42 3.36
C GLY A 97 -15.37 3.78 2.70
N HIS A 98 -14.67 4.67 3.41
CA HIS A 98 -14.25 5.98 2.90
C HIS A 98 -12.75 6.24 3.16
N LEU A 99 -12.32 6.12 4.42
CA LEU A 99 -10.95 6.36 4.87
C LEU A 99 -10.42 5.18 5.69
N GLY A 100 -9.11 5.20 5.92
CA GLY A 100 -8.44 4.28 6.82
C GLY A 100 -6.97 4.66 6.99
N GLN A 101 -6.22 3.77 7.61
CA GLN A 101 -4.76 3.90 7.68
C GLN A 101 -4.14 2.99 6.63
N ILE A 102 -3.29 3.54 5.77
CA ILE A 102 -2.53 2.75 4.79
C ILE A 102 -1.46 1.93 5.53
N ASN A 103 -1.45 0.63 5.32
CA ASN A 103 -0.45 -0.32 5.84
C ASN A 103 0.12 -1.19 4.72
N GLY A 104 0.32 -0.58 3.55
CA GLY A 104 0.83 -1.27 2.38
C GLY A 104 0.34 -0.66 1.07
N VAL A 105 1.10 -0.91 0.02
CA VAL A 105 0.71 -0.74 -1.37
C VAL A 105 1.03 -2.02 -2.13
N THR A 106 0.22 -2.39 -3.13
CA THR A 106 0.51 -3.58 -3.95
C THR A 106 1.84 -3.39 -4.70
N ALA A 107 2.84 -4.19 -4.35
CA ALA A 107 4.17 -4.21 -4.95
C ALA A 107 4.32 -5.37 -5.96
N GLY A 108 3.48 -6.40 -5.86
CA GLY A 108 3.52 -7.51 -6.80
C GLY A 108 2.56 -8.64 -6.45
N ALA A 109 2.89 -9.83 -6.94
CA ALA A 109 2.18 -11.08 -6.67
C ALA A 109 3.16 -12.18 -6.27
N ARG A 110 2.64 -13.11 -5.47
CA ARG A 110 3.21 -14.42 -5.26
C ARG A 110 3.19 -15.23 -6.57
N SER A 111 4.29 -15.91 -6.89
CA SER A 111 4.42 -16.65 -8.16
C SER A 111 3.67 -17.98 -8.20
N ASP A 112 3.27 -18.51 -7.05
CA ASP A 112 2.63 -19.81 -6.87
C ASP A 112 1.10 -19.75 -6.81
N ASN A 113 0.54 -18.63 -6.36
CA ASN A 113 -0.91 -18.48 -6.16
C ASN A 113 -1.47 -17.09 -6.55
N ASP A 114 -0.65 -16.20 -7.13
CA ASP A 114 -1.02 -14.83 -7.49
C ASP A 114 -1.57 -13.97 -6.34
N ALA A 115 -1.32 -14.37 -5.08
CA ALA A 115 -1.69 -13.56 -3.92
C ALA A 115 -0.98 -12.20 -4.00
N PRO A 116 -1.70 -11.08 -3.79
CA PRO A 116 -1.09 -9.76 -3.84
C PRO A 116 -0.09 -9.62 -2.70
N VAL A 117 1.01 -8.93 -2.97
CA VAL A 117 2.11 -8.71 -2.05
C VAL A 117 2.31 -7.22 -1.82
N THR A 118 2.61 -6.85 -0.59
CA THR A 118 3.05 -5.52 -0.18
C THR A 118 4.36 -5.59 0.59
N ILE A 119 5.09 -4.48 0.66
CA ILE A 119 6.25 -4.38 1.55
C ILE A 119 5.82 -4.31 3.01
N TYR A 120 6.68 -4.73 3.93
CA TYR A 120 6.41 -4.50 5.35
C TYR A 120 6.67 -3.02 5.67
N PHE A 121 5.63 -2.35 6.18
CA PHE A 121 5.71 -0.95 6.60
C PHE A 121 6.39 -0.88 7.96
N ASP A 122 7.69 -0.63 7.97
CA ASP A 122 8.54 -0.49 9.16
C ASP A 122 8.91 0.97 9.48
N ASP A 123 9.91 1.14 10.34
CA ASP A 123 10.44 2.45 10.72
C ASP A 123 11.05 3.21 9.52
N MET A 124 11.62 2.53 8.52
CA MET A 124 12.15 3.20 7.33
C MET A 124 11.02 3.85 6.53
N VAL A 125 9.89 3.15 6.39
CA VAL A 125 8.69 3.70 5.74
C VAL A 125 8.15 4.90 6.53
N TRP A 126 8.15 4.82 7.86
CA TRP A 126 7.73 5.92 8.72
C TRP A 126 8.62 7.17 8.57
N ASP A 127 9.94 6.99 8.58
CA ASP A 127 10.90 8.06 8.42
C ASP A 127 10.77 8.72 7.04
N LEU A 128 10.59 7.92 5.99
CA LEU A 128 10.33 8.43 4.64
C LEU A 128 9.04 9.24 4.59
N TRP A 129 7.95 8.73 5.17
CA TRP A 129 6.65 9.41 5.19
C TRP A 129 6.67 10.72 5.98
N THR A 130 7.28 10.72 7.15
CA THR A 130 7.35 11.91 8.01
C THR A 130 8.28 12.97 7.44
N GLY A 131 9.43 12.57 6.89
CA GLY A 131 10.32 13.44 6.13
C GLY A 131 9.62 14.05 4.92
N PHE A 132 8.86 13.22 4.18
CA PHE A 132 8.08 13.65 3.03
C PHE A 132 6.96 14.65 3.43
N LYS A 133 6.17 14.37 4.47
CA LYS A 133 5.13 15.29 4.96
C LYS A 133 5.69 16.60 5.50
N GLY A 134 6.86 16.57 6.14
CA GLY A 134 7.52 17.76 6.65
C GLY A 134 7.99 18.73 5.55
N ALA A 135 8.12 18.25 4.31
CA ALA A 135 8.55 19.02 3.15
C ALA A 135 7.41 19.52 2.24
N SER A 136 6.15 19.15 2.50
CA SER A 136 4.98 19.33 1.59
C SER A 136 3.90 20.31 2.05
#